data_AF-A0A5K1CGJ8-F1
#
_entry.id   AF-A0A5K1CGJ8-F1
#
_cell.length_a   1.000
_cell.length_b   1.000
_cell.length_c   1.000
_cell.angle_alpha   90.00
_cell.angle_beta   90.00
_cell.angle_gamma   90.00
#
_symmetry.space_group_name_H-M   'P 1'
#
loop_
_entity.id
_entity.type
_entity.pdbx_description
1 polymer ?
#
loop_
_entity_poly.entity_id
_entity_poly.type
_entity_poly.pdbx_seq_one_letter_code
_entity_poly.pdbx_strand_id
1 'polypeptide(L)' 'MTLKDYEEFTLPMISHRELVHATSNFSNANFLGNGSFGSVYKVILADGTTVAVK' A
#
# COMPACT_ATOMS: atom_id res chain seq x y z
N MET A 1 -7.26 -6.13 -31.10
CA MET A 1 -6.91 -5.16 -30.05
C MET A 1 -8.18 -4.39 -29.76
N THR A 2 -8.94 -4.84 -28.76
CA THR A 2 -10.30 -4.31 -28.50
C THR A 2 -10.22 -3.30 -27.37
N LEU A 3 -11.11 -2.30 -27.39
CA LEU A 3 -11.22 -1.20 -26.41
C LEU A 3 -11.41 -1.63 -24.94
N LYS A 4 -11.49 -2.94 -24.66
CA LYS A 4 -11.53 -3.52 -23.31
C LYS A 4 -10.14 -3.62 -22.66
N ASP A 5 -9.07 -3.57 -23.46
CA ASP A 5 -7.69 -3.62 -22.97
C ASP A 5 -7.23 -2.26 -22.39
N TYR A 6 -8.07 -1.22 -22.50
CA TYR A 6 -7.88 0.14 -21.97
C TYR A 6 -8.73 0.38 -20.71
N GLU A 7 -9.05 -0.68 -19.96
CA GLU A 7 -9.48 -0.53 -18.56
C GLU A 7 -8.38 0.27 -17.85
N GLU A 8 -8.72 1.52 -17.60
CA GLU A 8 -7.91 2.54 -16.98
C GLU A 8 -7.31 1.96 -15.70
N PHE A 9 -5.99 1.78 -15.66
CA PHE A 9 -5.32 1.29 -14.45
C PHE A 9 -5.43 2.38 -13.38
N THR A 10 -6.57 2.41 -12.70
CA THR A 10 -6.86 3.38 -11.66
C THR A 10 -6.02 2.99 -10.45
N LEU A 11 -4.98 3.78 -10.19
CA LEU A 11 -4.22 3.62 -8.96
C LEU A 11 -5.14 4.00 -7.79
N PRO A 12 -5.26 3.15 -6.76
CA PRO A 12 -6.05 3.50 -5.59
C PRO A 12 -5.44 4.74 -4.93
N MET A 13 -6.23 5.82 -4.88
CA MET A 13 -5.88 7.00 -4.10
C MET A 13 -6.10 6.70 -2.62
N ILE A 14 -5.00 6.66 -1.86
CA ILE A 14 -5.03 6.43 -0.41
C ILE A 14 -4.54 7.70 0.28
N SER A 15 -5.28 8.18 1.28
CA SER A 15 -4.85 9.33 2.07
C SER A 15 -3.76 8.97 3.06
N HIS A 16 -2.95 9.96 3.46
CA HIS A 16 -1.93 9.75 4.51
C HIS A 16 -2.52 9.23 5.82
N ARG A 17 -3.74 9.66 6.18
CA ARG A 17 -4.43 9.19 7.40
C ARG A 17 -4.77 7.71 7.30
N GLU A 18 -5.26 7.25 6.16
CA GLU A 18 -5.53 5.83 5.92
C GLU A 18 -4.24 5.02 5.99
N LEU A 19 -3.15 5.54 5.41
CA LEU A 19 -1.84 4.87 5.45
C LEU A 19 -1.33 4.72 6.89
N VAL A 20 -1.41 5.78 7.69
CA VAL A 20 -1.06 5.77 9.12
C VAL A 20 -1.92 4.77 9.87
N HIS A 21 -3.24 4.76 9.63
CA HIS A 21 -4.13 3.83 10.31
C HIS A 21 -3.84 2.38 9.93
N ALA A 22 -3.65 2.11 8.64
CA ALA A 22 -3.44 0.77 8.10
C ALA A 22 -2.05 0.20 8.44
N THR A 23 -1.05 1.05 8.65
CA THR A 23 0.28 0.67 9.17
C THR A 23 0.36 0.63 10.69
N SER A 24 -0.74 0.94 11.41
CA SER A 24 -0.72 1.14 12.87
C SER A 24 0.35 2.14 13.31
N ASN A 25 0.35 3.31 12.67
CA ASN A 25 1.32 4.39 12.83
C ASN A 25 2.77 3.95 12.57
N PHE A 26 2.97 3.22 11.47
CA PHE A 26 4.29 2.65 11.10
C PHE A 26 4.92 1.83 12.23
N SER A 27 4.10 1.04 12.94
CA SER A 27 4.57 0.20 14.03
C SER A 27 5.60 -0.83 13.55
N ASN A 28 6.61 -1.10 14.38
CA ASN A 28 7.58 -2.16 14.14
C ASN A 28 6.94 -3.55 13.98
N ALA A 29 5.73 -3.76 14.49
CA ALA A 29 4.98 -5.00 14.26
C ALA A 29 4.66 -5.24 12.77
N ASN A 30 4.62 -4.17 11.98
CA ASN A 30 4.35 -4.21 10.54
C ASN A 30 5.62 -3.98 9.70
N PHE A 31 6.80 -3.84 10.31
CA PHE A 31 8.03 -3.59 9.58
C PHE A 31 8.48 -4.84 8.80
N LEU A 32 8.77 -4.66 7.51
CA LEU A 32 9.24 -5.72 6.63
C LEU A 32 10.74 -5.62 6.34
N GLY A 33 11.29 -4.41 6.33
CA GLY A 33 12.70 -4.20 6.03
C GLY A 33 13.03 -2.74 5.74
N ASN A 34 14.32 -2.44 5.71
CA ASN A 34 14.83 -1.10 5.38
C ASN A 34 15.93 -1.25 4.33
N GLY A 35 15.88 -0.39 3.31
CA GLY A 35 16.88 -0.33 2.25
C GLY A 35 17.41 1.08 2.07
N SER A 36 18.22 1.29 1.02
CA SER A 36 18.76 2.62 0.68
C SER A 36 17.67 3.67 0.37
N PHE A 37 16.45 3.23 0.10
CA PHE A 37 15.32 4.07 -0.30
C PHE A 37 14.23 4.17 0.78
N GLY A 38 14.53 3.78 2.02
CA GLY A 38 13.61 3.88 3.15
C GLY A 38 13.09 2.54 3.67
N SER A 39 12.16 2.64 4.62
CA SER A 39 11.56 1.52 5.35
C SER A 39 10.28 1.05 4.68
N VAL A 40 10.08 -0.27 4.65
CA VAL A 40 8.91 -0.92 4.06
C VAL A 40 8.06 -1.53 5.17
N TYR A 41 6.76 -1.30 5.10
CA TYR A 41 5.78 -1.78 6.07
C TYR A 41 4.69 -2.61 5.39
N LYS A 42 4.22 -3.64 6.09
CA LYS A 42 3.07 -4.45 5.72
C LYS A 42 1.79 -3.70 6.07
N VAL A 43 0.83 -3.72 5.15
CA VAL A 43 -0.52 -3.19 5.35
C VAL A 43 -1.54 -4.21 4.86
N ILE A 44 -2.68 -4.29 5.55
CA ILE A 44 -3.88 -5.00 5.07
C ILE A 44 -4.92 -3.92 4.77
N LEU A 45 -5.32 -3.81 3.51
CA LEU A 45 -6.34 -2.87 3.05
C LEU A 45 -7.75 -3.34 3.49
N ALA A 46 -8.74 -2.43 3.37
CA ALA A 46 -10.11 -2.71 3.82
C ALA A 46 -10.77 -3.89 3.08
N ASP A 47 -10.33 -4.18 1.85
CA ASP A 47 -10.76 -5.32 1.04
C ASP A 47 -10.04 -6.64 1.41
N GLY A 48 -9.13 -6.62 2.39
CA GLY A 48 -8.31 -7.76 2.80
C GLY A 48 -7.02 -7.93 2.01
N THR A 49 -6.76 -7.08 1.01
CA THR A 49 -5.54 -7.14 0.20
C THR A 49 -4.33 -6.78 1.06
N THR A 50 -3.32 -7.65 1.07
CA THR A 50 -2.04 -7.38 1.74
C THR A 50 -1.10 -6.67 0.78
N VAL A 51 -0.59 -5.50 1.17
CA VAL A 51 0.34 -4.68 0.39
C VAL A 51 1.58 -4.31 1.20
N ALA A 52 2.64 -3.94 0.49
CA ALA A 52 3.85 -3.38 1.07
C ALA A 52 3.91 -1.88 0.73
N VAL A 53 4.06 -1.04 1.77
CA VAL A 53 4.11 0.42 1.68
C VAL A 53 5.53 0.86 1.95
N LYS A 54 6.06 1.77 1.12
CA LYS A 54 7.37 2.41 1.28
C LYS A 54 7.22 3.92 1.22
#